data_AF-A0A847N5A6-F1
#
_entry.id   AF-A0A847N5A6-F1
#
_cell.length_a   1.000
_cell.length_b   1.000
_cell.length_c   1.000
_cell.angle_alpha   90.00
_cell.angle_beta   90.00
_cell.angle_gamma   90.00
#
_symmetry.space_group_name_H-M   'P 1'
#
loop_
_entity.id
_entity.type
_entity.pdbx_description
1 polymer ?
#
loop_
_entity_poly.entity_id
_entity_poly.type
_entity_poly.pdbx_seq_one_letter_code
_entity_poly.pdbx_strand_id
1 'polypeptide(L)'
;MLILASQSPRRKELLEQAGLEFEVIVPNEDEKGQVLNKNNPENYVKQLSLFKALDVFSRYPNGMVIGADTVVVLGNEILEKP
;
A
#
# COMPACT_ATOMS: atom_id res chain seq x y z
N MET A 1 -7.44 -13.32 -10.72
CA MET A 1 -6.42 -13.49 -9.67
C MET A 1 -6.43 -12.25 -8.80
N LEU A 2 -6.61 -12.40 -7.49
CA LEU A 2 -6.52 -11.32 -6.52
C LEU A 2 -5.08 -11.23 -6.00
N ILE A 3 -4.53 -10.01 -5.91
CA ILE A 3 -3.15 -9.77 -5.50
C ILE A 3 -3.13 -8.73 -4.38
N LEU A 4 -2.45 -9.04 -3.28
CA LEU A 4 -2.10 -8.08 -2.24
C LEU A 4 -0.72 -7.47 -2.54
N ALA A 5 -0.70 -6.17 -2.86
CA ALA A 5 0.52 -5.38 -3.07
C ALA A 5 1.13 -4.92 -1.74
N SER A 6 1.58 -5.85 -0.89
CA SER A 6 2.07 -5.52 0.45
C SER A 6 3.07 -6.52 1.01
N GLN A 7 4.09 -6.02 1.71
CA GLN A 7 4.98 -6.82 2.56
C GLN A 7 4.48 -6.96 4.02
N SER A 8 3.28 -6.48 4.34
CA SER A 8 2.78 -6.42 5.72
C SER A 8 2.12 -7.74 6.14
N PRO A 9 2.63 -8.44 7.18
CA PRO A 9 2.01 -9.67 7.68
C PRO A 9 0.56 -9.43 8.14
N ARG A 10 0.32 -8.33 8.86
CA ARG A 10 -1.01 -7.95 9.33
C ARG A 10 -2.04 -7.78 8.20
N ARG A 11 -1.65 -7.23 7.04
CA ARG A 11 -2.60 -7.08 5.91
C ARG A 11 -2.93 -8.41 5.26
N LYS A 12 -1.94 -9.30 5.16
CA LYS A 12 -2.15 -10.67 4.72
C LYS A 12 -3.15 -11.39 5.64
N GLU A 13 -2.90 -11.35 6.95
CA GLU A 13 -3.78 -11.95 7.96
C GLU A 13 -5.22 -11.43 7.87
N LEU A 14 -5.42 -10.13 7.66
CA LEU A 14 -6.76 -9.54 7.52
C LEU A 14 -7.51 -10.06 6.29
N LEU A 15 -6.84 -10.22 5.14
CA LEU A 15 -7.48 -10.75 3.93
C LEU A 15 -7.72 -12.26 4.04
N GLU A 16 -6.83 -13.00 4.72
CA GLU A 16 -7.04 -14.43 5.04
C GLU A 16 -8.25 -14.61 5.96
N GLN A 17 -8.39 -13.78 7.01
CA GLN A 17 -9.55 -13.77 7.90
C GLN A 17 -10.86 -13.41 7.18
N ALA A 18 -10.78 -12.62 6.12
CA ALA A 18 -11.92 -12.32 5.25
C ALA A 18 -12.28 -13.49 4.30
N GLY A 19 -11.52 -14.59 4.32
CA GLY A 19 -11.77 -15.78 3.49
C GLY A 19 -11.39 -15.60 2.02
N LEU A 20 -10.47 -14.68 1.72
CA LEU A 20 -10.06 -14.38 0.35
C LEU A 20 -8.87 -15.27 -0.08
N GLU A 21 -8.93 -15.77 -1.31
CA GLU A 21 -7.79 -16.38 -1.98
C GLU A 21 -7.03 -15.31 -2.78
N PHE A 22 -5.75 -15.11 -2.46
CA PHE A 22 -4.92 -14.09 -3.10
C PHE A 22 -3.43 -14.46 -3.10
N GLU A 23 -2.69 -13.83 -3.99
CA GLU A 23 -1.22 -13.87 -3.99
C GLU A 23 -0.65 -12.61 -3.34
N VAL A 24 0.53 -12.72 -2.73
CA VAL A 24 1.25 -11.58 -2.17
C VAL A 24 2.39 -11.21 -3.10
N ILE A 25 2.39 -9.97 -3.58
CA ILE A 25 3.45 -9.42 -4.43
C ILE A 25 3.95 -8.13 -3.80
N VAL A 26 5.26 -8.05 -3.56
CA VAL A 26 5.85 -6.86 -2.93
C VAL A 26 6.01 -5.75 -4.00
N PRO A 27 5.46 -4.54 -3.75
CA PRO A 27 5.65 -3.41 -4.64
C PRO A 27 7.08 -2.88 -4.55
N ASN A 28 7.60 -2.29 -5.63
CA ASN A 28 8.88 -1.59 -5.56
C ASN A 28 8.71 -0.29 -4.76
N GLU A 29 9.38 -0.17 -3.61
CA GLU A 29 9.20 0.95 -2.68
C GLU A 29 10.21 2.10 -2.88
N ASP A 30 11.15 1.98 -3.83
CA ASP A 30 12.21 2.97 -4.06
C ASP A 30 11.68 4.36 -4.48
N GLU A 31 10.48 4.43 -5.04
CA GLU A 31 9.85 5.69 -5.50
C GLU A 31 9.06 6.44 -4.41
N LYS A 32 9.01 5.94 -3.17
CA LYS A 32 8.30 6.57 -2.03
C LYS A 32 8.65 8.03 -1.79
N GLY A 33 9.89 8.42 -2.07
CA GLY A 33 10.41 9.76 -1.81
C GLY A 33 10.00 10.82 -2.82
N GLN A 34 9.53 10.43 -4.01
CA GLN A 34 9.37 11.37 -5.14
C GLN A 34 7.93 11.88 -5.33
N VAL A 35 6.93 11.19 -4.78
CA VAL A 35 5.54 11.37 -5.24
C VAL A 35 4.69 12.28 -4.34
N LEU A 36 5.11 12.60 -3.12
CA LEU A 36 4.12 12.89 -2.07
C LEU A 36 4.36 14.13 -1.23
N ASN A 37 3.38 15.04 -1.28
CA ASN A 37 3.27 16.14 -0.33
C ASN A 37 2.78 15.61 1.03
N LYS A 38 3.67 15.64 2.04
CA LYS A 38 3.38 15.19 3.41
C LYS A 38 2.46 16.15 4.20
N ASN A 39 2.19 17.35 3.69
CA ASN A 39 1.39 18.36 4.40
C ASN A 39 -0.10 18.00 4.49
N ASN A 40 -0.55 17.01 3.73
CA ASN A 40 -1.90 16.45 3.85
C ASN A 40 -1.79 14.92 4.04
N PRO A 41 -1.86 14.42 5.28
CA PRO A 41 -1.71 13.00 5.59
C PRO A 41 -2.70 12.08 4.87
N GLU A 42 -3.93 12.57 4.64
CA GLU A 42 -4.97 11.80 3.94
C GLU A 42 -4.60 11.61 2.45
N ASN A 43 -4.20 12.69 1.78
CA ASN A 43 -3.75 12.59 0.39
C ASN A 43 -2.48 11.76 0.29
N TYR A 44 -1.55 11.95 1.23
CA TYR A 44 -0.30 11.21 1.31
C TYR A 44 -0.55 9.70 1.40
N VAL A 45 -1.40 9.24 2.32
CA VAL A 45 -1.67 7.80 2.50
C VAL A 45 -2.44 7.21 1.31
N LYS A 46 -3.37 7.96 0.70
CA LYS A 46 -4.09 7.52 -0.51
C LYS A 46 -3.12 7.32 -1.68
N GLN A 47 -2.25 8.29 -1.93
CA GLN A 47 -1.28 8.20 -3.00
C GLN A 47 -0.27 7.07 -2.77
N LEU A 48 0.19 6.83 -1.54
CA LEU A 48 1.01 5.66 -1.21
C LEU A 48 0.32 4.34 -1.54
N SER A 49 -0.94 4.19 -1.10
CA SER A 49 -1.71 2.98 -1.35
C SER A 49 -1.94 2.73 -2.85
N LEU A 50 -2.22 3.80 -3.61
CA LEU A 50 -2.40 3.75 -5.05
C LEU A 50 -1.10 3.40 -5.77
N PHE A 51 0.02 4.02 -5.40
CA PHE A 51 1.34 3.74 -5.96
C PHE A 51 1.68 2.25 -5.86
N LYS A 52 1.51 1.65 -4.67
CA LYS A 52 1.74 0.22 -4.45
C LYS A 52 0.88 -0.66 -5.35
N ALA A 53 -0.40 -0.32 -5.48
CA ALA A 53 -1.31 -1.07 -6.34
C ALA A 53 -0.90 -0.95 -7.82
N LEU A 54 -0.55 0.24 -8.29
CA LEU A 54 -0.16 0.50 -9.67
C LEU A 54 1.16 -0.16 -10.05
N ASP A 55 2.16 -0.15 -9.17
CA ASP A 55 3.45 -0.83 -9.40
C ASP A 55 3.23 -2.33 -9.68
N VAL A 56 2.45 -2.99 -8.83
CA VAL A 56 2.13 -4.42 -9.02
C VAL A 56 1.23 -4.61 -10.23
N PHE A 57 0.22 -3.76 -10.44
CA PHE A 57 -0.68 -3.85 -11.60
C PHE A 57 0.07 -3.72 -12.93
N SER A 58 1.12 -2.89 -13.02
CA SER A 58 1.93 -2.75 -14.22
C SER A 58 2.60 -4.07 -14.66
N ARG A 59 2.92 -4.94 -13.69
CA ARG A 59 3.53 -6.27 -13.90
C ARG A 59 2.47 -7.36 -14.10
N TYR A 60 1.25 -7.15 -13.62
CA TYR A 60 0.13 -8.11 -13.63
C TYR A 60 -1.18 -7.44 -14.10
N PRO A 61 -1.26 -6.96 -15.36
CA PRO A 61 -2.35 -6.08 -15.83
C PRO A 61 -3.73 -6.75 -15.90
N ASN A 62 -3.79 -8.08 -15.81
CA ASN A 62 -5.04 -8.84 -15.80
C ASN A 62 -5.50 -9.22 -14.36
N GLY A 63 -4.75 -8.81 -13.33
CA GLY A 63 -5.05 -9.08 -11.93
C GLY A 63 -5.89 -7.99 -11.27
N MET A 64 -6.58 -8.35 -10.19
CA MET A 64 -7.18 -7.38 -9.28
C MET A 64 -6.18 -7.12 -8.15
N VAL A 65 -5.71 -5.88 -8.02
CA VAL A 65 -4.62 -5.55 -7.08
C VAL A 65 -5.15 -4.69 -5.93
N ILE A 66 -4.86 -5.11 -4.70
CA ILE A 66 -5.14 -4.38 -3.47
C ILE A 66 -3.85 -3.73 -2.98
N GLY A 67 -3.79 -2.40 -3.02
CA GLY A 67 -2.77 -1.60 -2.33
C GLY A 67 -3.33 -0.97 -1.06
N ALA A 68 -2.52 -0.90 -0.01
CA ALA A 68 -2.89 -0.26 1.23
C ALA A 68 -1.66 0.32 1.94
N ASP A 69 -1.86 1.46 2.62
CA ASP A 69 -0.84 2.10 3.45
C ASP A 69 -1.46 2.60 4.77
N THR A 70 -0.62 2.97 5.72
CA THR A 70 -1.02 3.47 7.03
C THR A 70 0.03 4.46 7.50
N VAL A 71 -0.42 5.66 7.87
CA VAL A 71 0.40 6.69 8.50
C VAL A 71 -0.08 6.95 9.92
N VAL A 72 0.84 7.32 10.80
CA VAL A 72 0.53 7.81 12.14
C VAL A 72 0.70 9.33 12.11
N VAL A 73 -0.25 10.06 12.67
CA VAL A 73 -0.25 11.53 12.65
C VAL A 73 -0.33 12.05 14.08
N LEU A 74 0.55 13.00 14.42
CA LEU A 74 0.50 13.74 15.68
C LEU A 74 0.37 15.24 15.36
N GLY A 75 -0.78 15.82 15.67
CA GLY A 75 -1.12 17.17 15.21
C GLY A 75 -1.21 17.21 13.68
N ASN A 76 -0.30 17.95 13.04
CA ASN A 76 -0.21 18.04 11.58
C ASN A 76 1.02 17.31 11.00
N GLU A 77 1.75 16.55 11.83
CA GLU A 77 2.98 15.88 11.41
C GLU A 77 2.75 14.38 11.25
N ILE A 78 3.24 13.85 10.11
CA ILE A 78 3.30 12.42 9.86
C ILE A 78 4.52 11.85 10.60
N LEU A 79 4.28 10.89 11.48
CA LEU A 79 5.33 10.13 12.16
C LEU A 79 5.75 8.98 11.26
N GLU A 80 7.01 8.98 10.84
CA GLU A 80 7.61 7.86 10.12
C GLU A 80 7.94 6.71 11.07
N LYS A 81 8.32 5.56 10.53
CA LYS A 81 8.81 4.45 11.34
C LYS A 81 10.06 4.91 12.13
N PRO A 82 10.21 4.49 13.40
CA PRO A 82 11.43 4.75 14.15
C PRO A 82 12.67 4.16 13.47
#